data_AF-A0A5C6DUK1-F1
#
_entry.id   AF-A0A5C6DUK1-F1
#
_cell.length_a   1.000
_cell.length_b   1.000
_cell.length_c   1.000
_cell.angle_alpha   90.00
_cell.angle_beta   90.00
_cell.angle_gamma   90.00
#
_symmetry.space_group_name_H-M   'P 1'
#
loop_
_entity.id
_entity.type
_entity.pdbx_description
1 polymer ?
#
loop_
_entity_poly.entity_id
_entity_poly.type
_entity_poly.pdbx_seq_one_letter_code
_entity_poly.pdbx_strand_id
1 'polypeptide(L)'
;MFDGDPLDNPRLLVWVLRVLSLLLVPLGLLSMLGAVILLTGDTSNPELYELFIVPAMACGLSVPVLLVSVFVYRKCLPDISLPDRIWFNGWAVLPWLGMGLSILIGLVRA
;
A
#
# COMPACT_ATOMS: atom_id res chain seq x y z
N MET A 1 -30.84 8.20 -21.70
CA MET A 1 -30.43 6.78 -21.76
C MET A 1 -28.91 6.77 -21.58
N PHE A 2 -28.44 6.80 -20.33
CA PHE A 2 -27.04 6.52 -19.99
C PHE A 2 -27.00 5.03 -19.65
N ASP A 3 -27.17 4.19 -20.67
CA ASP A 3 -27.11 2.73 -20.55
C ASP A 3 -25.70 2.27 -20.90
N GLY A 4 -24.89 2.14 -19.87
CA GLY A 4 -23.54 1.59 -19.90
C GLY A 4 -23.01 1.78 -18.49
N ASP A 5 -22.83 0.67 -17.77
CA ASP A 5 -22.28 0.73 -16.42
C ASP A 5 -20.96 1.53 -16.54
N PRO A 6 -20.69 2.57 -15.72
CA PRO A 6 -19.40 3.27 -15.79
C PRO A 6 -18.21 2.30 -15.60
N LEU A 7 -18.46 1.08 -15.10
CA LEU A 7 -17.53 -0.06 -15.07
C LEU A 7 -17.31 -0.79 -16.41
N ASP A 8 -17.97 -0.42 -17.50
CA ASP A 8 -17.77 -1.02 -18.82
C ASP A 8 -16.70 -0.29 -19.65
N ASN A 9 -16.23 0.87 -19.19
CA ASN A 9 -15.21 1.63 -19.90
C ASN A 9 -13.80 1.31 -19.36
N PRO A 10 -12.99 0.49 -20.06
CA PRO A 10 -11.71 -0.02 -19.55
C PRO A 10 -10.71 1.11 -19.25
N ARG A 11 -10.77 2.23 -19.97
CA ARG A 11 -9.93 3.40 -19.73
C ARG A 11 -10.24 4.06 -18.37
N LEU A 12 -11.51 4.08 -17.98
CA LEU A 12 -11.93 4.68 -16.71
C LEU A 12 -11.51 3.81 -15.53
N LEU A 13 -11.61 2.47 -15.62
CA LEU A 13 -11.13 1.61 -14.54
C LEU A 13 -9.60 1.64 -14.38
N VAL A 14 -8.83 1.71 -15.47
CA VAL A 14 -7.36 1.86 -15.37
C VAL A 14 -7.01 3.18 -14.67
N TRP A 15 -7.75 4.25 -14.96
CA TRP A 15 -7.55 5.53 -14.28
C TRP A 15 -7.90 5.46 -12.79
N VAL A 16 -9.03 4.82 -12.44
CA VAL A 16 -9.42 4.56 -11.04
C VAL A 16 -8.36 3.73 -10.31
N LEU A 17 -7.81 2.70 -10.95
CA LEU A 17 -6.74 1.88 -10.41
C LEU A 17 -5.45 2.70 -10.16
N ARG A 18 -5.10 3.61 -11.07
CA ARG A 18 -3.96 4.53 -10.89
C ARG A 18 -4.17 5.48 -9.71
N VAL A 19 -5.36 6.06 -9.56
CA VAL A 19 -5.65 6.96 -8.42
C VAL A 19 -5.67 6.19 -7.09
N LEU A 20 -6.28 5.00 -7.05
CA LEU A 20 -6.28 4.15 -5.87
C LEU A 20 -4.87 3.72 -5.46
N SER A 21 -4.03 3.34 -6.43
CA SER A 21 -2.63 3.00 -6.15
C SER A 21 -1.81 4.19 -5.65
N LEU A 22 -2.13 5.42 -6.07
CA LEU A 22 -1.46 6.61 -5.54
C LEU A 22 -1.76 6.84 -4.04
N LEU A 23 -2.92 6.40 -3.54
CA LEU A 23 -3.24 6.44 -2.11
C LEU A 23 -2.38 5.47 -1.28
N LEU A 24 -1.80 4.44 -1.92
CA LEU A 24 -0.89 3.49 -1.26
C LEU A 24 0.51 4.08 -1.06
N VAL A 25 0.90 5.08 -1.86
CA VAL A 25 2.21 5.76 -1.76
C VAL A 25 2.42 6.41 -0.38
N PRO A 26 1.54 7.32 0.11
CA PRO A 26 1.75 7.97 1.40
C PRO A 26 1.70 6.97 2.55
N LEU A 27 0.85 5.93 2.47
CA LEU A 27 0.81 4.85 3.47
C LEU A 27 2.11 4.04 3.47
N GLY A 28 2.64 3.71 2.30
CA GLY A 28 3.93 3.04 2.15
C GLY A 28 5.08 3.86 2.72
N LEU A 29 5.13 5.16 2.41
CA LEU A 29 6.12 6.08 2.95
C LEU A 29 6.00 6.19 4.48
N LEU A 30 4.80 6.36 5.04
CA LEU A 30 4.57 6.38 6.48
C LEU A 30 5.07 5.09 7.15
N SER A 31 4.78 3.93 6.56
CA SER A 31 5.23 2.65 7.07
C SER A 31 6.76 2.52 7.04
N MET A 32 7.40 2.93 5.96
CA MET A 32 8.86 2.93 5.83
C MET A 32 9.51 3.90 6.81
N LEU A 33 8.93 5.08 6.99
CA LEU A 33 9.45 6.10 7.90
C LEU A 33 9.36 5.63 9.36
N GLY A 34 8.26 4.98 9.73
CA GLY A 34 8.16 4.27 11.01
C GLY A 34 9.24 3.19 11.17
N ALA A 35 9.49 2.38 10.14
CA ALA A 35 10.56 1.38 10.17
C ALA A 35 11.97 1.99 10.31
N VAL A 36 12.26 3.11 9.63
CA VAL A 36 13.54 3.81 9.75
C VAL A 36 13.73 4.37 11.15
N ILE A 37 12.69 4.96 11.75
CA ILE A 37 12.77 5.45 13.13
C ILE A 37 12.98 4.28 14.11
N LEU A 38 12.35 3.13 13.88
CA LEU A 38 12.64 1.91 14.65
C LEU A 38 14.09 1.44 14.50
N LEU A 39 14.77 1.73 13.40
CA LEU A 39 16.18 1.41 13.17
C LEU A 39 17.13 2.41 13.83
N THR A 40 16.76 3.69 13.94
CA THR A 40 17.66 4.74 14.42
C THR A 40 17.35 5.20 15.84
N GLY A 41 16.18 4.86 16.37
CA GLY A 41 15.72 5.24 17.70
C GLY A 41 16.48 4.55 18.83
N ASP A 42 16.53 5.22 19.98
CA ASP A 42 17.17 4.76 21.22
C ASP A 42 16.33 3.70 21.93
N THR A 43 16.77 2.44 21.92
CA THR A 43 16.05 1.27 22.45
C THR A 43 15.75 1.33 23.95
N SER A 44 16.37 2.27 24.68
CA SER A 44 16.09 2.50 26.10
C SER A 44 14.86 3.37 26.35
N ASN A 45 14.33 4.05 25.32
CA ASN A 45 13.11 4.83 25.43
C ASN A 45 11.88 3.92 25.31
N PRO A 46 11.03 3.83 26.35
CA PRO A 46 9.83 3.02 26.29
C PRO A 46 8.87 3.49 25.19
N GLU A 47 8.85 4.76 24.76
CA GLU A 47 7.94 5.24 23.71
C GLU A 47 8.20 4.62 22.31
N LEU A 48 9.30 3.88 22.14
CA LEU A 48 9.63 3.20 20.88
C LEU A 48 8.67 2.07 20.49
N TYR A 49 7.89 1.50 21.42
CA TYR A 49 6.85 0.55 21.04
C TYR A 49 5.71 1.23 20.27
N GLU A 50 5.44 2.52 20.52
CA GLU A 50 4.41 3.27 19.79
C GLU A 50 4.82 3.47 18.31
N LEU A 51 6.11 3.42 18.02
CA LEU A 51 6.65 3.48 16.66
C LEU A 51 6.39 2.21 15.85
N PHE A 52 6.11 1.05 16.48
CA PHE A 52 5.60 -0.13 15.77
C PHE A 52 4.15 0.03 15.31
N ILE A 53 3.38 0.90 15.98
CA ILE A 53 1.98 1.14 15.65
C ILE A 53 1.88 1.85 14.30
N VAL A 54 2.82 2.74 13.96
CA VAL A 54 2.79 3.53 12.72
C VAL A 54 2.86 2.64 11.47
N PRO A 55 3.85 1.73 11.30
CA PRO A 55 3.87 0.74 10.22
C PRO A 55 2.65 -0.17 10.19
N ALA A 56 2.21 -0.65 11.36
CA ALA A 56 1.07 -1.54 11.45
C ALA A 56 -0.25 -0.87 11.01
N MET A 57 -0.48 0.37 11.45
CA MET A 57 -1.65 1.17 11.07
C MET A 57 -1.62 1.54 9.59
N ALA A 58 -0.46 1.94 9.07
CA ALA A 58 -0.30 2.24 7.65
C ALA A 58 -0.57 1.01 6.77
N CYS A 59 -0.08 -0.16 7.19
CA CYS A 59 -0.37 -1.42 6.52
C CYS A 59 -1.86 -1.79 6.62
N GLY A 60 -2.46 -1.68 7.82
CA GLY A 60 -3.89 -1.95 8.04
C GLY A 60 -4.80 -1.07 7.19
N LEU A 61 -4.52 0.23 7.09
CA LEU A 61 -5.26 1.17 6.24
C LEU A 61 -5.06 0.92 4.74
N SER A 62 -3.96 0.27 4.35
CA SER A 62 -3.72 -0.11 2.95
C SER A 62 -4.59 -1.29 2.49
N VAL A 63 -5.02 -2.16 3.41
CA VAL A 63 -5.85 -3.36 3.11
C VAL A 63 -7.16 -3.02 2.39
N PRO A 64 -8.03 -2.11 2.87
CA PRO A 64 -9.27 -1.78 2.16
C PRO A 64 -9.00 -1.17 0.78
N VAL A 65 -7.97 -0.33 0.65
CA VAL A 65 -7.57 0.26 -0.64
C VAL A 65 -7.12 -0.84 -1.61
N LEU A 66 -6.33 -1.81 -1.13
CA LEU A 66 -5.91 -2.96 -1.92
C LEU A 66 -7.09 -3.85 -2.32
N LEU A 67 -8.04 -4.11 -1.42
CA LEU A 67 -9.23 -4.90 -1.72
C LEU A 67 -10.03 -4.27 -2.86
N VAL A 68 -10.36 -2.98 -2.75
CA VAL A 68 -11.08 -2.25 -3.82
C VAL A 68 -10.26 -2.27 -5.12
N SER A 69 -8.95 -2.05 -5.03
CA SER A 69 -8.07 -2.08 -6.20
C SER A 69 -8.03 -3.45 -6.88
N VAL A 70 -8.05 -4.56 -6.12
CA VAL A 70 -8.08 -5.92 -6.66
C VAL A 70 -9.41 -6.20 -7.37
N PHE A 71 -10.54 -5.72 -6.84
CA PHE A 71 -11.83 -5.84 -7.52
C PHE A 71 -11.83 -5.12 -8.88
N VAL A 72 -11.32 -3.89 -8.91
CA VAL A 72 -11.16 -3.09 -10.14
C VAL A 72 -10.17 -3.78 -11.10
N TYR A 73 -9.03 -4.24 -10.59
CA TYR A 73 -7.99 -4.92 -11.37
C TYR A 73 -8.50 -6.21 -12.02
N ARG A 74 -9.32 -7.00 -11.33
CA ARG A 74 -9.95 -8.20 -11.90
C ARG A 74 -10.87 -7.89 -13.06
N LYS A 75 -11.55 -6.74 -13.02
CA LYS A 75 -12.39 -6.27 -14.14
C LYS A 75 -11.54 -5.74 -15.31
N CYS A 76 -10.39 -5.14 -15.03
CA CYS A 76 -9.44 -4.66 -16.06
C CYS A 76 -8.56 -5.75 -16.68
N LEU A 77 -8.46 -6.93 -16.06
CA LEU A 77 -7.49 -7.97 -16.39
C LEU A 77 -7.39 -8.33 -17.90
N PRO A 78 -8.50 -8.42 -18.68
CA PRO A 78 -8.41 -8.69 -20.11
C PRO A 78 -7.80 -7.55 -20.95
N ASP A 79 -7.91 -6.29 -20.50
CA ASP A 79 -7.55 -5.10 -21.28
C ASP A 79 -6.40 -4.28 -20.69
N ILE A 80 -5.91 -4.64 -19.50
CA ILE A 80 -4.89 -3.86 -18.79
C ILE A 80 -3.49 -4.07 -19.38
N SER A 81 -2.84 -2.95 -19.68
CA SER A 81 -1.49 -2.94 -20.23
C SER A 81 -0.45 -3.44 -19.23
N LEU A 82 0.62 -4.06 -19.72
CA LEU A 82 1.75 -4.53 -18.90
C LEU A 82 2.36 -3.42 -17.99
N PRO A 83 2.57 -2.16 -18.45
CA PRO A 83 3.07 -1.11 -17.57
C PRO A 83 2.10 -0.74 -16.45
N ASP A 84 0.78 -0.77 -16.68
CA ASP A 84 -0.20 -0.50 -15.62
C ASP A 84 -0.20 -1.60 -14.54
N ARG A 85 0.06 -2.86 -14.94
CA ARG A 85 0.23 -3.98 -14.00
C ARG A 85 1.45 -3.78 -13.11
N ILE A 86 2.59 -3.41 -13.69
CA ILE A 86 3.84 -3.14 -12.94
C ILE A 86 3.64 -1.94 -12.01
N TRP A 87 2.99 -0.88 -12.48
CA TRP A 87 2.66 0.29 -11.69
C TRP A 87 1.87 -0.10 -10.44
N PHE A 88 0.74 -0.79 -10.62
CA PHE A 88 -0.10 -1.22 -9.51
C PHE A 88 0.66 -2.11 -8.52
N ASN A 89 1.37 -3.12 -9.02
CA ASN A 89 2.13 -4.05 -8.17
C ASN A 89 3.24 -3.34 -7.39
N GLY A 90 3.94 -2.38 -7.98
CA GLY A 90 4.98 -1.60 -7.31
C GLY A 90 4.42 -0.82 -6.11
N TRP A 91 3.30 -0.12 -6.30
CA TRP A 91 2.66 0.64 -5.23
C TRP A 91 1.97 -0.24 -4.18
N ALA A 92 1.41 -1.38 -4.60
CA ALA A 92 0.74 -2.31 -3.72
C ALA A 92 1.68 -2.95 -2.68
N VAL A 93 2.96 -3.13 -3.03
CA VAL A 93 3.95 -3.81 -2.18
C VAL A 93 4.58 -2.86 -1.14
N LEU A 94 4.56 -1.55 -1.38
CA LEU A 94 5.25 -0.56 -0.54
C LEU A 94 4.83 -0.55 0.95
N PRO A 95 3.53 -0.52 1.31
CA PRO A 95 3.11 -0.60 2.71
C PRO A 95 3.54 -1.88 3.42
N TRP A 96 3.57 -3.00 2.68
CA TRP A 96 3.98 -4.30 3.19
C TRP A 96 5.48 -4.40 3.40
N LEU A 97 6.28 -3.77 2.54
CA LEU A 97 7.73 -3.69 2.72
C LEU A 97 8.09 -2.90 3.99
N GLY A 98 7.41 -1.79 4.24
CA GLY A 98 7.62 -1.02 5.47
C GLY A 98 7.32 -1.85 6.73
N MET A 99 6.19 -2.55 6.74
CA MET A 99 5.83 -3.45 7.85
C MET A 99 6.83 -4.61 8.01
N GLY A 100 7.22 -5.25 6.91
CA GLY A 100 8.21 -6.33 6.93
C GLY A 100 9.56 -5.87 7.47
N LEU A 101 10.00 -4.67 7.08
CA LEU A 101 11.22 -4.06 7.59
C LEU A 101 11.12 -3.78 9.10
N SER A 102 10.00 -3.23 9.58
CA SER A 102 9.76 -3.02 11.01
C SER A 102 9.83 -4.31 11.82
N ILE A 103 9.21 -5.40 11.35
CA ILE A 103 9.26 -6.71 12.02
C ILE A 103 10.69 -7.22 12.11
N LEU A 104 11.44 -7.19 11.00
CA LEU A 104 12.84 -7.64 10.96
C LEU A 104 13.71 -6.83 11.92
N ILE A 105 13.54 -5.51 11.95
CA ILE A 105 14.27 -4.63 12.88
C ILE A 105 13.92 -4.98 14.33
N GLY A 106 12.65 -5.22 14.62
CA GLY A 106 12.20 -5.68 15.94
C GLY A 106 12.87 -6.97 16.39
N LEU A 107 13.00 -7.95 15.49
CA LEU A 107 13.67 -9.21 15.78
C LEU A 107 15.18 -9.07 15.99
N VAL A 108 15.84 -8.13 15.31
CA VAL A 108 17.29 -7.89 15.45
C VAL A 108 17.61 -7.10 16.73
N ARG A 109 16.68 -6.26 17.19
CA ARG A 109 16.86 -5.39 18.37
C ARG A 109 16.31 -5.97 19.68
N ALA A 110 15.51 -7.03 19.63
CA ALA A 110 15.00 -7.77 20.80
C ALA A 110 16.07 -8.71 21.39
#